data_AF-A0A8I1QNZ7-F1
#
_entry.id   AF-A0A8I1QNZ7-F1
#
_cell.length_a   1.000
_cell.length_b   1.000
_cell.length_c   1.000
_cell.angle_alpha   90.00
_cell.angle_beta   90.00
_cell.angle_gamma   90.00
#
_symmetry.space_group_name_H-M   'P 1'
#
loop_
_entity.id
_entity.type
_entity.pdbx_description
1 polymer ?
#
loop_
_entity_poly.entity_id
_entity_poly.type
_entity_poly.pdbx_seq_one_letter_code
_entity_poly.pdbx_strand_id
1 'polypeptide(L)'
;MDSTLDSRRFRAAMACLPTGVTVVACGTAEAPAAMTANSVTSVSLEPPLLLVCVRNESRWLSPLRRHGRFSVNVLKAGHQAVSQYYAGRGDAGCEAPWALEQGVPVLDNAGAALVCEVVAQHAAGDHTIVVGQVNALRHGDLDARAGLPAGPVPRTRRGRRMSRTATASPAPAIEELVARARGLAPLLRDCAPRHEAERRVSDEAMAAMRGIGLFRIVQPAACGGWDMHPRALFECAREVARADTAAGWILCLAGVHPWLLGMFEPRFQDEVFAGGRDAVVPVLSGGVGRDVQVRLEGDALRLSGRWLYASGVDVADWLCVMVAVPRDGGPPEQRLAAVPRSAFTVDDTSWQVASMRGTGSKDVSLSDCLVPLYRTLSWADAQRGVYPGEARNHGPMYRMPLNAVFALCTAAGVVGGAFGLLDAVIALGRKRIANATSTAQSEDRHNQIELGQGAAQIHMAHRLIVSDIDEMHAQAERGEPFGQEQRARYRADAALASRMAVAAAGRLVATCGGAILPQGPVERFFRDIHGMASHFLLQAEVGGELYGKTLYGLELPPTTRL
;
A
#
# COMPACT_ATOMS: atom_id res chain seq x y z
N MET A 1 -18.06 39.40 1.83
CA MET A 1 -17.11 40.51 1.67
C MET A 1 -16.44 40.67 3.02
N ASP A 2 -15.18 40.37 3.27
CA ASP A 2 -14.01 40.23 2.41
C ASP A 2 -13.11 39.14 3.06
N SER A 3 -12.96 37.98 2.42
CA SER A 3 -12.13 36.87 2.94
C SER A 3 -10.79 36.86 2.21
N THR A 4 -10.04 37.95 2.30
CA THR A 4 -8.67 37.97 1.81
C THR A 4 -7.87 36.94 2.59
N LEU A 5 -7.52 35.83 1.93
CA LEU A 5 -6.64 34.79 2.47
C LEU A 5 -5.33 35.45 2.92
N ASP A 6 -4.99 35.35 4.21
CA ASP A 6 -3.75 35.91 4.73
C ASP A 6 -2.53 35.24 4.07
N SER A 7 -1.72 36.05 3.37
CA SER A 7 -0.52 35.60 2.67
C SER A 7 0.50 34.93 3.60
N ARG A 8 0.55 35.31 4.89
CA ARG A 8 1.42 34.65 5.87
C ARG A 8 0.94 33.24 6.19
N ARG A 9 -0.38 33.06 6.39
CA ARG A 9 -1.00 31.74 6.60
C ARG A 9 -0.83 30.84 5.38
N PHE A 10 -1.04 31.37 4.17
CA PHE A 10 -0.79 30.61 2.94
C PHE A 10 0.68 30.18 2.83
N ARG A 11 1.63 31.09 3.07
CA ARG A 11 3.07 30.77 3.04
C ARG A 11 3.46 29.72 4.09
N ALA A 12 2.92 29.81 5.31
CA ALA A 12 3.18 28.84 6.36
C ALA A 12 2.65 27.45 5.99
N ALA A 13 1.44 27.35 5.43
CA ALA A 13 0.89 26.09 4.95
C ALA A 13 1.73 25.50 3.80
N MET A 14 2.14 26.34 2.84
CA MET A 14 2.98 25.89 1.72
C MET A 14 4.40 25.49 2.14
N ALA A 15 4.93 26.05 3.23
CA ALA A 15 6.24 25.68 3.78
C ALA A 15 6.25 24.24 4.37
N CYS A 16 5.09 23.66 4.67
CA CYS A 16 4.97 22.27 5.11
C CYS A 16 5.10 21.26 3.97
N LEU A 17 5.00 21.69 2.71
CA LEU A 17 5.16 20.79 1.56
C LEU A 17 6.65 20.45 1.38
N PRO A 18 7.06 19.17 1.52
CA PRO A 18 8.45 18.79 1.30
C PRO A 18 8.81 19.04 -0.17
N THR A 19 9.80 19.91 -0.41
CA THR A 19 10.29 20.25 -1.75
C THR A 19 11.79 20.01 -1.82
N GLY A 20 12.26 19.51 -2.96
CA GLY A 20 13.69 19.49 -3.24
C GLY A 20 14.23 20.91 -3.37
N VAL A 21 15.49 21.12 -3.01
CA VAL A 21 16.19 22.38 -3.26
C VAL A 21 17.01 22.25 -4.53
N THR A 22 16.84 23.20 -5.45
CA THR A 22 17.56 23.24 -6.71
C THR A 22 18.25 24.57 -6.91
N VAL A 23 19.26 24.60 -7.76
CA VAL A 23 19.78 25.84 -8.35
C VAL A 23 19.48 25.81 -9.83
N VAL A 24 18.79 26.84 -10.32
CA VAL A 24 18.56 27.04 -11.74
C VAL A 24 19.59 27.99 -12.30
N ALA A 25 20.14 27.69 -13.47
CA ALA A 25 21.21 28.48 -14.08
C ALA A 25 21.02 28.65 -15.59
N CYS A 26 21.42 29.79 -16.12
CA CYS A 26 21.49 30.06 -17.55
C CYS A 26 22.65 31.03 -17.83
N GLY A 27 23.01 31.23 -19.10
CA GLY A 27 24.14 32.07 -19.47
C GLY A 27 25.32 31.27 -20.01
N THR A 28 26.53 31.80 -19.81
CA THR A 28 27.80 31.22 -20.30
C THR A 28 28.60 30.60 -19.16
N ALA A 29 29.63 29.81 -19.49
CA ALA A 29 30.53 29.20 -18.50
C ALA A 29 31.24 30.23 -17.61
N GLU A 30 31.57 31.39 -18.18
CA GLU A 30 32.37 32.44 -17.53
C GLU A 30 31.52 33.34 -16.61
N ALA A 31 30.21 33.41 -16.85
CA ALA A 31 29.29 34.25 -16.09
C ALA A 31 27.89 33.62 -16.00
N PRO A 32 27.72 32.52 -15.25
CA PRO A 32 26.41 31.89 -15.07
C PRO A 32 25.49 32.78 -14.23
N ALA A 33 24.32 33.10 -14.77
CA ALA A 33 23.23 33.66 -13.99
C ALA A 33 22.50 32.51 -13.29
N ALA A 34 22.57 32.45 -11.97
CA ALA A 34 22.01 31.37 -11.18
C ALA A 34 21.19 31.86 -9.98
N MET A 35 20.19 31.06 -9.59
CA MET A 35 19.40 31.31 -8.38
C MET A 35 18.92 30.00 -7.76
N THR A 36 18.74 30.01 -6.43
CA THR A 36 18.10 28.89 -5.72
C THR A 36 16.59 28.91 -5.97
N ALA A 37 16.03 27.75 -6.31
CA ALA A 37 14.61 27.54 -6.51
C ALA A 37 14.15 26.23 -5.84
N ASN A 38 13.01 26.28 -5.16
CA ASN A 38 12.32 25.10 -4.62
C ASN A 38 10.96 24.84 -5.29
N SER A 39 10.53 25.75 -6.15
CA SER A 39 9.32 25.69 -6.97
C SER A 39 9.58 25.00 -8.31
N VAL A 40 10.16 23.80 -8.26
CA VAL A 40 10.48 22.99 -9.44
C VAL A 40 9.65 21.71 -9.42
N THR A 41 9.04 21.35 -10.55
CA THR A 41 8.17 20.18 -10.63
C THR A 41 8.22 19.57 -12.03
N SER A 42 8.23 18.22 -12.11
CA SER A 42 8.06 17.51 -13.37
C SER A 42 6.64 17.68 -13.90
N VAL A 43 6.49 17.99 -15.18
CA VAL A 43 5.21 18.29 -15.84
C VAL A 43 4.75 17.15 -16.73
N SER A 44 5.67 16.54 -17.49
CA SER A 44 5.35 15.43 -18.40
C SER A 44 6.56 14.52 -18.58
N LEU A 45 6.32 13.24 -18.89
CA LEU A 45 7.36 12.30 -19.30
C LEU A 45 7.53 12.23 -20.82
N GLU A 46 6.48 12.55 -21.60
CA GLU A 46 6.53 12.56 -23.06
C GLU A 46 5.71 13.73 -23.64
N PRO A 47 6.37 14.76 -24.23
CA PRO A 47 7.81 15.01 -24.12
C PRO A 47 8.23 15.26 -22.65
N PRO A 48 9.50 15.07 -22.29
CA PRO A 48 9.98 15.29 -20.93
C PRO A 48 9.96 16.78 -20.60
N LEU A 49 8.99 17.22 -19.79
CA LEU A 49 8.79 18.62 -19.41
C LEU A 49 8.97 18.81 -17.92
N LEU A 50 9.53 19.94 -17.50
CA LEU A 50 9.51 20.43 -16.14
C LEU A 50 9.11 21.90 -16.11
N LEU A 51 8.69 22.39 -14.93
CA LEU A 51 8.45 23.80 -14.69
C LEU A 51 9.29 24.34 -13.53
N VAL A 52 9.53 25.65 -13.58
CA VAL A 52 10.11 26.45 -12.50
C VAL A 52 9.28 27.71 -12.33
N CYS A 53 8.79 27.98 -11.12
CA CYS A 53 8.12 29.26 -10.83
C CYS A 53 9.14 30.28 -10.31
N VAL A 54 9.29 31.40 -11.01
CA VAL A 54 10.29 32.43 -10.71
C VAL A 54 9.59 33.76 -10.43
N ARG A 55 9.99 34.48 -9.40
CA ARG A 55 9.44 35.83 -9.13
C ARG A 55 9.69 36.76 -10.31
N ASN A 56 8.72 37.61 -10.61
CA ASN A 56 8.80 38.55 -11.74
C ASN A 56 10.00 39.51 -11.63
N GLU A 57 10.44 39.83 -10.40
CA GLU A 57 11.59 40.70 -10.13
C GLU A 57 12.94 39.97 -10.19
N SER A 58 12.96 38.65 -10.43
CA SER A 58 14.20 37.89 -10.47
C SER A 58 15.10 38.36 -11.61
N ARG A 59 16.34 38.71 -11.25
CA ARG A 59 17.39 39.07 -12.22
C ARG A 59 17.74 37.92 -13.17
N TRP A 60 17.35 36.69 -12.84
CA TRP A 60 17.56 35.49 -13.66
C TRP A 60 16.65 35.44 -14.91
N LEU A 61 15.47 36.07 -14.89
CA LEU A 61 14.53 36.02 -16.01
C LEU A 61 15.07 36.72 -17.27
N SER A 62 15.85 37.80 -17.11
CA SER A 62 16.37 38.53 -18.27
C SER A 62 17.45 37.72 -19.04
N PRO A 63 18.47 37.14 -18.39
CA PRO A 63 19.37 36.18 -19.04
C PRO A 63 18.66 34.97 -19.63
N LEU A 64 17.69 34.37 -18.91
CA LEU A 64 16.92 33.24 -19.42
C LEU A 64 16.25 33.57 -20.76
N ARG A 65 15.58 34.73 -20.85
CA ARG A 65 14.89 35.18 -22.06
C ARG A 65 15.84 35.43 -23.23
N ARG A 66 17.10 35.80 -22.96
CA ARG A 66 18.12 35.97 -24.01
C ARG A 66 18.66 34.64 -24.53
N HIS A 67 18.87 33.66 -23.64
CA HIS A 67 19.49 32.39 -24.00
C HIS A 67 18.51 31.30 -24.42
N GLY A 68 17.26 31.34 -23.96
CA GLY A 68 16.22 30.34 -24.26
C GLY A 68 16.46 28.95 -23.66
N ARG A 69 17.58 28.75 -22.96
CA ARG A 69 18.01 27.48 -22.36
C ARG A 69 18.48 27.69 -20.93
N PHE A 70 18.26 26.70 -20.08
CA PHE A 70 18.65 26.73 -18.68
C PHE A 70 18.93 25.34 -18.14
N SER A 71 19.60 25.27 -16.99
CA SER A 71 19.75 24.04 -16.23
C SER A 71 18.97 24.07 -14.93
N VAL A 72 18.55 22.90 -14.47
CA VAL A 72 18.04 22.65 -13.12
C VAL A 72 19.01 21.72 -12.42
N ASN A 73 19.63 22.17 -11.33
CA ASN A 73 20.63 21.42 -10.59
C ASN A 73 20.05 21.00 -9.24
N VAL A 74 19.77 19.70 -9.07
CA VAL A 74 19.24 19.11 -7.84
C VAL A 74 20.36 19.04 -6.81
N LEU A 75 20.19 19.73 -5.68
CA LEU A 75 21.19 19.76 -4.62
C LEU A 75 21.12 18.51 -3.74
N LYS A 76 22.27 18.08 -3.21
CA LYS A 76 22.40 16.97 -2.26
C LYS A 76 22.65 17.47 -0.83
N ALA A 77 22.61 16.55 0.12
CA ALA A 77 23.03 16.83 1.48
C ALA A 77 24.46 17.40 1.49
N GLY A 78 24.69 18.49 2.24
CA GLY A 78 25.95 19.22 2.25
C GLY A 78 26.00 20.46 1.34
N HIS A 79 25.05 20.65 0.42
CA HIS A 79 25.00 21.85 -0.46
C HIS A 79 24.26 23.05 0.18
N GLN A 80 24.17 23.12 1.50
CA GLN A 80 23.46 24.22 2.19
C GLN A 80 24.10 25.59 1.90
N ALA A 81 25.43 25.69 1.92
CA ALA A 81 26.15 26.92 1.62
C ALA A 81 25.90 27.41 0.18
N VAL A 82 25.92 26.48 -0.80
CA VAL A 82 25.62 26.77 -2.21
C VAL A 82 24.19 27.28 -2.38
N SER A 83 23.23 26.62 -1.74
CA SER A 83 21.83 27.03 -1.74
C SER A 83 21.64 28.43 -1.14
N GLN A 84 22.29 28.73 -0.02
CA GLN A 84 22.20 30.04 0.63
C GLN A 84 22.85 31.14 -0.21
N TYR A 85 23.99 30.86 -0.82
CA TYR A 85 24.68 31.78 -1.73
C TYR A 85 23.78 32.19 -2.90
N TYR A 86 23.25 31.23 -3.66
CA TYR A 86 22.37 31.51 -4.80
C TYR A 86 20.94 31.95 -4.39
N ALA A 87 20.62 31.95 -3.09
CA ALA A 87 19.44 32.62 -2.53
C ALA A 87 19.72 34.08 -2.11
N GLY A 88 20.94 34.58 -2.31
CA GLY A 88 21.37 35.94 -1.93
C GLY A 88 21.66 36.10 -0.43
N ARG A 89 21.98 35.00 0.27
CA ARG A 89 22.18 34.95 1.74
C ARG A 89 23.50 34.29 2.16
N GLY A 90 24.39 33.97 1.23
CA GLY A 90 25.67 33.29 1.51
C GLY A 90 26.87 34.19 1.29
N ASP A 91 28.01 33.80 1.88
CA ASP A 91 29.28 34.51 1.80
C ASP A 91 30.02 34.21 0.48
N ALA A 92 30.88 35.14 0.04
CA ALA A 92 31.78 34.92 -1.09
C ALA A 92 32.69 33.70 -0.84
N GLY A 93 32.88 32.84 -1.85
CA GLY A 93 33.58 31.56 -1.74
C GLY A 93 32.67 30.34 -1.56
N CYS A 94 31.34 30.54 -1.41
CA CYS A 94 30.36 29.46 -1.35
C CYS A 94 29.79 29.09 -2.73
N GLU A 95 30.31 29.67 -3.81
CA GLU A 95 30.00 29.30 -5.18
C GLU A 95 30.42 27.85 -5.45
N ALA A 96 29.48 27.01 -5.87
CA ALA A 96 29.85 25.71 -6.41
C ALA A 96 30.51 25.87 -7.80
N PRO A 97 31.52 25.04 -8.14
CA PRO A 97 32.15 25.07 -9.46
C PRO A 97 31.12 24.74 -10.55
N TRP A 98 31.26 25.40 -11.69
CA TRP A 98 30.39 25.21 -12.84
C TRP A 98 31.07 24.34 -13.90
N ALA A 99 30.32 23.39 -14.44
CA ALA A 99 30.64 22.67 -15.66
C ALA A 99 29.70 23.10 -16.79
N LEU A 100 29.98 22.68 -18.02
CA LEU A 100 29.07 22.85 -19.15
C LEU A 100 28.46 21.51 -19.53
N GLU A 101 27.14 21.50 -19.72
CA GLU A 101 26.40 20.40 -20.31
C GLU A 101 25.62 20.95 -21.51
N GLN A 102 25.91 20.46 -22.71
CA GLN A 102 25.38 21.00 -23.97
C GLN A 102 25.44 22.54 -24.08
N GLY A 103 26.51 23.16 -23.58
CA GLY A 103 26.72 24.61 -23.62
C GLY A 103 25.91 25.42 -22.59
N VAL A 104 25.25 24.75 -21.63
CA VAL A 104 24.52 25.39 -20.52
C VAL A 104 25.30 25.14 -19.22
N PRO A 105 25.46 26.15 -18.34
CA PRO A 105 26.15 25.97 -17.06
C PRO A 105 25.37 25.02 -16.15
N VAL A 106 26.04 23.99 -15.64
CA VAL A 106 25.52 23.03 -14.65
C VAL A 106 26.44 23.00 -13.43
N LEU A 107 25.86 22.83 -12.24
CA LEU A 107 26.64 22.73 -11.01
C LEU A 107 27.42 21.43 -10.99
N ASP A 108 28.72 21.54 -10.75
CA ASP A 108 29.54 20.38 -10.55
C ASP A 108 29.18 19.68 -9.25
N ASN A 109 29.20 18.34 -9.23
CA ASN A 109 28.74 17.50 -8.12
C ASN A 109 27.27 17.67 -7.66
N ALA A 110 26.39 18.27 -8.48
CA ALA A 110 24.94 18.20 -8.24
C ALA A 110 24.45 16.74 -8.20
N GLY A 111 23.41 16.45 -7.40
CA GLY A 111 22.80 15.12 -7.36
C GLY A 111 22.19 14.72 -8.71
N ALA A 112 21.66 15.70 -9.44
CA ALA A 112 21.36 15.63 -10.86
C ALA A 112 21.41 17.03 -11.48
N ALA A 113 21.71 17.14 -12.76
CA ALA A 113 21.59 18.35 -13.54
C ALA A 113 20.77 18.06 -14.80
N LEU A 114 19.74 18.86 -15.07
CA LEU A 114 18.86 18.72 -16.24
C LEU A 114 19.01 19.97 -17.11
N VAL A 115 19.35 19.79 -18.39
CA VAL A 115 19.43 20.87 -19.38
C VAL A 115 18.12 20.98 -20.13
N CYS A 116 17.55 22.18 -20.08
CA CYS A 116 16.20 22.47 -20.53
C CYS A 116 16.21 23.54 -21.62
N GLU A 117 15.32 23.39 -22.60
CA GLU A 117 14.94 24.41 -23.56
C GLU A 117 13.57 24.98 -23.18
N VAL A 118 13.43 26.30 -23.15
CA VAL A 118 12.16 26.94 -22.76
C VAL A 118 11.14 26.73 -23.86
N VAL A 119 10.04 26.05 -23.53
CA VAL A 119 8.92 25.81 -24.46
C VAL A 119 7.71 26.70 -24.19
N ALA A 120 7.54 27.18 -22.96
CA ALA A 120 6.48 28.13 -22.62
C ALA A 120 6.84 29.00 -21.40
N GLN A 121 6.24 30.20 -21.36
CA GLN A 121 6.26 31.08 -20.19
C GLN A 121 4.85 31.60 -19.93
N HIS A 122 4.39 31.49 -18.68
CA HIS A 122 3.06 31.94 -18.27
C HIS A 122 3.16 32.91 -17.10
N ALA A 123 2.48 34.06 -17.19
CA ALA A 123 2.34 34.97 -16.05
C ALA A 123 1.38 34.36 -15.03
N ALA A 124 1.79 34.34 -13.75
CA ALA A 124 1.02 33.76 -12.65
C ALA A 124 1.20 34.60 -11.38
N GLY A 125 0.41 35.67 -11.24
CA GLY A 125 0.51 36.59 -10.11
C GLY A 125 1.86 37.30 -10.06
N ASP A 126 2.55 37.22 -8.91
CA ASP A 126 3.89 37.76 -8.70
C ASP A 126 5.02 36.85 -9.24
N HIS A 127 4.67 35.74 -9.90
CA HIS A 127 5.62 34.82 -10.51
C HIS A 127 5.37 34.63 -12.01
N THR A 128 6.41 34.20 -12.72
CA THR A 128 6.38 33.65 -14.06
C THR A 128 6.65 32.15 -13.96
N ILE A 129 5.74 31.33 -14.50
CA ILE A 129 5.96 29.89 -14.68
C ILE A 129 6.74 29.71 -15.97
N VAL A 130 7.94 29.15 -15.86
CA VAL A 130 8.77 28.77 -17.00
C VAL A 130 8.64 27.27 -17.19
N VAL A 131 8.19 26.83 -18.36
CA VAL A 131 8.14 25.41 -18.75
C VAL A 131 9.30 25.12 -19.68
N GLY A 132 10.12 24.13 -19.32
CA GLY A 132 11.27 23.68 -20.08
C GLY A 132 11.14 22.23 -20.50
N GLN A 133 11.49 21.93 -21.75
CA GLN A 133 11.69 20.57 -22.22
C GLN A 133 13.12 20.12 -21.92
N VAL A 134 13.27 18.95 -21.30
CA VAL A 134 14.57 18.39 -20.92
C VAL A 134 15.19 17.71 -22.13
N ASN A 135 16.35 18.22 -22.57
CA ASN A 135 17.05 17.72 -23.75
C ASN A 135 18.32 16.94 -23.39
N ALA A 136 18.85 17.12 -22.17
CA ALA A 136 19.95 16.33 -21.62
C ALA A 136 19.90 16.28 -20.09
N LEU A 137 20.52 15.27 -19.49
CA LEU A 137 20.65 15.15 -18.06
C LEU A 137 22.01 14.53 -17.67
N ARG A 138 22.49 14.90 -16.49
CA ARG A 138 23.68 14.35 -15.84
C ARG A 138 23.29 13.91 -14.43
N HIS A 139 23.51 12.65 -14.09
CA HIS A 139 23.38 12.18 -12.70
C HIS A 139 24.73 12.33 -11.98
N GLY A 140 24.71 12.83 -10.75
CA GLY A 140 25.89 12.78 -9.88
C GLY A 140 26.04 11.39 -9.27
N ASP A 141 27.27 11.00 -8.93
CA ASP A 141 27.53 9.77 -8.18
C ASP A 141 26.72 9.81 -6.87
N LEU A 142 25.82 8.84 -6.71
CA LEU A 142 24.93 8.71 -5.55
C LEU A 142 25.69 8.17 -4.34
N ASP A 143 26.63 8.95 -3.80
CA ASP A 143 27.25 8.69 -2.49
C ASP A 143 26.61 9.58 -1.40
N ALA A 144 26.07 8.89 -0.39
CA ALA A 144 25.60 9.36 0.92
C ALA A 144 24.38 10.33 0.98
N ARG A 145 23.20 9.75 1.26
CA ARG A 145 22.19 10.41 2.11
C ARG A 145 22.81 10.63 3.50
N ALA A 146 23.11 11.87 3.86
CA ALA A 146 23.60 12.20 5.20
C ALA A 146 22.47 12.15 6.23
N GLY A 147 22.50 11.11 7.07
CA GLY A 147 22.11 11.17 8.48
C GLY A 147 23.38 10.99 9.34
N LEU A 148 23.55 11.79 10.39
CA LEU A 148 24.59 11.73 11.44
C LEU A 148 24.54 10.41 12.26
N PRO A 149 25.51 10.04 13.16
CA PRO A 149 26.87 10.55 13.47
C PRO A 149 27.99 9.49 13.80
N ALA A 150 29.22 9.99 14.07
CA ALA A 150 30.31 9.52 14.98
C ALA A 150 31.45 8.55 14.53
N GLY A 151 32.72 8.99 14.76
CA GLY A 151 33.88 8.17 15.20
C GLY A 151 34.83 7.56 14.13
N PRO A 152 36.19 7.62 14.25
CA PRO A 152 37.10 7.33 13.13
C PRO A 152 37.91 6.01 13.17
N VAL A 153 38.57 5.73 12.02
CA VAL A 153 39.78 4.89 11.72
C VAL A 153 39.53 3.41 11.29
N PRO A 154 40.35 2.77 10.41
CA PRO A 154 40.59 2.99 8.97
C PRO A 154 40.38 1.73 8.09
N ARG A 155 40.33 1.95 6.77
CA ARG A 155 40.11 0.93 5.71
C ARG A 155 41.28 -0.03 5.54
N THR A 156 40.98 -1.31 5.29
CA THR A 156 41.82 -2.20 4.47
C THR A 156 40.99 -2.91 3.39
N ARG A 157 41.54 -2.90 2.17
CA ARG A 157 41.01 -3.48 0.93
C ARG A 157 41.02 -5.02 0.98
N ARG A 158 39.97 -5.68 0.45
CA ARG A 158 40.09 -6.69 -0.64
C ARG A 158 38.71 -7.15 -1.11
N GLY A 159 38.59 -7.33 -2.43
CA GLY A 159 37.33 -7.35 -3.17
C GLY A 159 36.51 -8.62 -3.09
N ARG A 160 35.28 -8.54 -3.64
CA ARG A 160 34.51 -9.71 -4.06
C ARG A 160 33.34 -9.33 -4.98
N ARG A 161 33.21 -10.14 -6.04
CA ARG A 161 32.01 -10.57 -6.78
C ARG A 161 30.90 -9.55 -7.04
N MET A 162 30.68 -9.30 -8.33
CA MET A 162 29.42 -8.80 -8.87
C MET A 162 28.25 -9.72 -8.46
N SER A 163 27.43 -9.24 -7.53
CA SER A 163 26.02 -9.65 -7.40
C SER A 163 25.21 -8.55 -8.07
N ARG A 164 24.48 -8.91 -9.13
CA ARG A 164 23.61 -7.98 -9.86
C ARG A 164 22.30 -7.84 -9.09
N THR A 165 22.27 -7.00 -8.07
CA THR A 165 21.03 -6.57 -7.43
C THR A 165 20.24 -5.73 -8.42
N ALA A 166 19.09 -6.26 -8.87
CA ALA A 166 18.12 -5.46 -9.59
C ALA A 166 17.66 -4.33 -8.66
N THR A 167 18.00 -3.08 -8.99
CA THR A 167 17.48 -1.92 -8.27
C THR A 167 15.99 -1.82 -8.56
N ALA A 168 15.17 -2.08 -7.54
CA ALA A 168 13.71 -1.92 -7.63
C ALA A 168 13.36 -0.50 -8.11
N SER A 169 12.37 -0.39 -8.99
CA SER A 169 11.80 0.91 -9.37
C SER A 169 11.35 1.66 -8.12
N PRO A 170 11.53 2.99 -8.04
CA PRO A 170 11.14 3.76 -6.86
C PRO A 170 9.66 3.53 -6.53
N ALA A 171 9.34 3.43 -5.24
CA ALA A 171 7.98 3.29 -4.76
C ALA A 171 7.13 4.48 -5.25
N PRO A 172 5.97 4.26 -5.89
CA PRO A 172 5.07 5.34 -6.26
C PRO A 172 4.48 6.03 -5.02
N ALA A 173 3.96 7.24 -5.19
CA ALA A 173 3.22 7.90 -4.13
C ALA A 173 1.93 7.11 -3.79
N ILE A 174 1.48 7.17 -2.53
CA ILE A 174 0.26 6.46 -2.10
C ILE A 174 -0.94 6.94 -2.93
N GLU A 175 -1.07 8.25 -3.13
CA GLU A 175 -2.15 8.87 -3.89
C GLU A 175 -2.17 8.39 -5.35
N GLU A 176 -0.99 8.16 -5.93
CA GLU A 176 -0.83 7.64 -7.27
C GLU A 176 -1.31 6.18 -7.35
N LEU A 177 -0.92 5.32 -6.41
CA LEU A 177 -1.38 3.93 -6.35
C LEU A 177 -2.89 3.85 -6.15
N VAL A 178 -3.45 4.70 -5.29
CA VAL A 178 -4.89 4.79 -5.07
C VAL A 178 -5.62 5.24 -6.34
N ALA A 179 -5.05 6.20 -7.09
CA ALA A 179 -5.61 6.61 -8.37
C ALA A 179 -5.56 5.49 -9.41
N ARG A 180 -4.46 4.73 -9.49
CA ARG A 180 -4.35 3.54 -10.36
C ARG A 180 -5.36 2.45 -9.97
N ALA A 181 -5.51 2.15 -8.68
CA ALA A 181 -6.49 1.19 -8.18
C ALA A 181 -7.93 1.62 -8.51
N ARG A 182 -8.26 2.90 -8.32
CA ARG A 182 -9.56 3.47 -8.73
C ARG A 182 -9.79 3.37 -10.24
N GLY A 183 -8.74 3.51 -11.04
CA GLY A 183 -8.78 3.33 -12.49
C GLY A 183 -9.22 1.93 -12.94
N LEU A 184 -9.10 0.90 -12.08
CA LEU A 184 -9.58 -0.45 -12.37
C LEU A 184 -11.10 -0.62 -12.23
N ALA A 185 -11.80 0.36 -11.66
CA ALA A 185 -13.22 0.22 -11.32
C ALA A 185 -14.13 -0.17 -12.51
N PRO A 186 -13.96 0.37 -13.74
CA PRO A 186 -14.76 -0.07 -14.89
C PRO A 186 -14.58 -1.56 -15.19
N LEU A 187 -13.33 -2.04 -15.26
CA LEU A 187 -13.00 -3.45 -15.51
C LEU A 187 -13.55 -4.36 -14.41
N LEU A 188 -13.30 -4.01 -13.15
CA LEU A 188 -13.71 -4.83 -12.01
C LEU A 188 -15.24 -4.94 -11.89
N ARG A 189 -15.97 -3.84 -12.15
CA ARG A 189 -17.43 -3.86 -12.15
C ARG A 189 -18.01 -4.74 -13.27
N ASP A 190 -17.39 -4.73 -14.44
CA ASP A 190 -17.76 -5.60 -15.57
C ASP A 190 -17.47 -7.07 -15.25
N CYS A 191 -16.36 -7.35 -14.57
CA CYS A 191 -15.99 -8.70 -14.17
C CYS A 191 -16.82 -9.26 -13.00
N ALA A 192 -17.33 -8.42 -12.10
CA ALA A 192 -17.94 -8.88 -10.84
C ALA A 192 -19.09 -9.90 -11.00
N PRO A 193 -20.05 -9.76 -11.95
CA PRO A 193 -21.05 -10.79 -12.19
C PRO A 193 -20.45 -12.12 -12.67
N ARG A 194 -19.42 -12.06 -13.53
CA ARG A 194 -18.68 -13.24 -14.00
C ARG A 194 -17.94 -13.92 -12.84
N HIS A 195 -17.31 -13.13 -11.97
CA HIS A 195 -16.63 -13.69 -10.79
C HIS A 195 -17.59 -14.47 -9.89
N GLU A 196 -18.79 -13.94 -9.66
CA GLU A 196 -19.82 -14.62 -8.86
C GLU A 196 -20.35 -15.91 -9.52
N ALA A 197 -20.54 -15.89 -10.84
CA ALA A 197 -21.00 -17.04 -11.61
C ALA A 197 -19.96 -18.16 -11.67
N GLU A 198 -18.70 -17.80 -11.96
CA GLU A 198 -17.58 -18.74 -12.10
C GLU A 198 -16.98 -19.16 -10.74
N ARG A 199 -17.34 -18.46 -9.66
CA ARG A 199 -16.86 -18.68 -8.30
C ARG A 199 -15.33 -18.56 -8.19
N ARG A 200 -14.78 -17.57 -8.89
CA ARG A 200 -13.36 -17.19 -8.85
C ARG A 200 -13.17 -15.77 -9.38
N VAL A 201 -12.05 -15.14 -9.02
CA VAL A 201 -11.60 -13.92 -9.72
C VAL A 201 -10.95 -14.32 -11.04
N SER A 202 -11.24 -13.53 -12.08
CA SER A 202 -10.75 -13.74 -13.45
C SER A 202 -9.27 -13.41 -13.57
N ASP A 203 -8.62 -14.05 -14.53
CA ASP A 203 -7.19 -13.86 -14.79
C ASP A 203 -6.90 -12.45 -15.28
N GLU A 204 -7.85 -11.85 -16.00
CA GLU A 204 -7.80 -10.45 -16.46
C GLU A 204 -7.80 -9.46 -15.30
N ALA A 205 -8.74 -9.60 -14.35
CA ALA A 205 -8.78 -8.74 -13.17
C ALA A 205 -7.50 -8.89 -12.32
N MET A 206 -7.00 -10.12 -12.18
CA MET A 206 -5.76 -10.39 -11.45
C MET A 206 -4.55 -9.78 -12.17
N ALA A 207 -4.44 -9.96 -13.49
CA ALA A 207 -3.37 -9.38 -14.30
C ALA A 207 -3.38 -7.85 -14.25
N ALA A 208 -4.55 -7.21 -14.24
CA ALA A 208 -4.67 -5.76 -14.11
C ALA A 208 -4.20 -5.26 -12.74
N MET A 209 -4.58 -5.93 -11.64
CA MET A 209 -4.11 -5.59 -10.29
C MET A 209 -2.59 -5.77 -10.13
N ARG A 210 -2.03 -6.85 -10.69
CA ARG A 210 -0.59 -7.10 -10.76
C ARG A 210 0.14 -6.06 -11.61
N GLY A 211 -0.40 -5.74 -12.79
CA GLY A 211 0.19 -4.82 -13.75
C GLY A 211 0.41 -3.41 -13.21
N ILE A 212 -0.44 -2.95 -12.27
CA ILE A 212 -0.25 -1.66 -11.59
C ILE A 212 0.53 -1.76 -10.27
N GLY A 213 0.94 -2.96 -9.88
CA GLY A 213 1.82 -3.24 -8.74
C GLY A 213 1.15 -3.39 -7.38
N LEU A 214 -0.15 -3.72 -7.30
CA LEU A 214 -0.86 -3.76 -6.00
C LEU A 214 -0.31 -4.82 -5.03
N PHE A 215 0.24 -5.92 -5.53
CA PHE A 215 0.87 -6.97 -4.71
C PHE A 215 2.33 -6.67 -4.33
N ARG A 216 2.91 -5.58 -4.85
CA ARG A 216 4.28 -5.14 -4.51
C ARG A 216 4.33 -4.15 -3.36
N ILE A 217 3.19 -3.61 -2.93
CA ILE A 217 3.09 -2.51 -1.96
C ILE A 217 3.86 -2.82 -0.68
N VAL A 218 3.58 -3.95 -0.03
CA VAL A 218 4.26 -4.37 1.20
C VAL A 218 5.22 -5.55 0.98
N GLN A 219 5.51 -5.89 -0.27
CA GLN A 219 6.53 -6.88 -0.59
C GLN A 219 7.91 -6.31 -0.20
N PRO A 220 8.81 -7.12 0.38
CA PRO A 220 10.12 -6.64 0.78
C PRO A 220 10.87 -5.99 -0.39
N ALA A 221 11.50 -4.83 -0.15
CA ALA A 221 12.22 -4.08 -1.18
C ALA A 221 13.34 -4.92 -1.81
N ALA A 222 14.03 -5.72 -0.99
CA ALA A 222 15.07 -6.62 -1.45
C ALA A 222 14.54 -7.73 -2.38
N CYS A 223 13.23 -8.00 -2.39
CA CYS A 223 12.56 -8.99 -3.23
C CYS A 223 11.82 -8.34 -4.42
N GLY A 224 12.09 -7.07 -4.73
CA GLY A 224 11.46 -6.35 -5.86
C GLY A 224 10.13 -5.67 -5.52
N GLY A 225 9.76 -5.62 -4.24
CA GLY A 225 8.63 -4.83 -3.74
C GLY A 225 9.01 -3.41 -3.35
N TRP A 226 8.11 -2.73 -2.64
CA TRP A 226 8.30 -1.34 -2.21
C TRP A 226 8.39 -1.15 -0.69
N ASP A 227 8.12 -2.18 0.11
CA ASP A 227 8.16 -2.12 1.58
C ASP A 227 7.46 -0.88 2.15
N MET A 228 6.28 -0.56 1.60
CA MET A 228 5.55 0.68 1.90
C MET A 228 4.76 0.58 3.19
N HIS A 229 4.40 1.77 3.70
CA HIS A 229 3.40 1.92 4.74
C HIS A 229 2.10 1.16 4.37
N PRO A 230 1.54 0.32 5.26
CA PRO A 230 0.40 -0.57 4.98
C PRO A 230 -0.90 0.17 4.63
N ARG A 231 -1.06 1.41 5.09
CA ARG A 231 -2.08 2.36 4.58
C ARG A 231 -2.19 2.35 3.06
N ALA A 232 -1.08 2.29 2.34
CA ALA A 232 -1.10 2.28 0.87
C ALA A 232 -1.91 1.09 0.32
N LEU A 233 -1.71 -0.10 0.90
CA LEU A 233 -2.46 -1.30 0.54
C LEU A 233 -3.93 -1.14 0.92
N PHE A 234 -4.24 -0.62 2.12
CA PHE A 234 -5.62 -0.51 2.59
C PHE A 234 -6.45 0.49 1.77
N GLU A 235 -5.86 1.63 1.40
CA GLU A 235 -6.50 2.60 0.53
C GLU A 235 -6.72 2.05 -0.88
N CYS A 236 -5.76 1.32 -1.45
CA CYS A 236 -5.94 0.66 -2.74
C CYS A 236 -7.01 -0.44 -2.68
N ALA A 237 -6.98 -1.27 -1.63
CA ALA A 237 -7.95 -2.33 -1.42
C ALA A 237 -9.36 -1.79 -1.22
N ARG A 238 -9.53 -0.61 -0.60
CA ARG A 238 -10.83 0.09 -0.55
C ARG A 238 -11.36 0.37 -1.94
N GLU A 239 -10.55 0.94 -2.84
CA GLU A 239 -10.99 1.28 -4.20
C GLU A 239 -11.31 0.01 -5.02
N VAL A 240 -10.54 -1.06 -4.86
CA VAL A 240 -10.80 -2.35 -5.53
C VAL A 240 -12.09 -2.98 -4.98
N ALA A 241 -12.24 -3.08 -3.65
CA ALA A 241 -13.44 -3.64 -3.01
C ALA A 241 -14.71 -2.83 -3.29
N ARG A 242 -14.59 -1.50 -3.47
CA ARG A 242 -15.69 -0.61 -3.88
C ARG A 242 -16.18 -0.91 -5.30
N ALA A 243 -15.36 -1.53 -6.14
CA ALA A 243 -15.72 -1.96 -7.49
C ALA A 243 -16.17 -3.43 -7.55
N ASP A 244 -15.43 -4.32 -6.89
CA ASP A 244 -15.69 -5.75 -6.76
C ASP A 244 -15.17 -6.29 -5.41
N THR A 245 -16.10 -6.72 -4.57
CA THR A 245 -15.84 -7.32 -3.24
C THR A 245 -14.94 -8.53 -3.30
N ALA A 246 -15.05 -9.38 -4.33
CA ALA A 246 -14.22 -10.57 -4.46
C ALA A 246 -12.75 -10.22 -4.73
N ALA A 247 -12.48 -9.37 -5.73
CA ALA A 247 -11.14 -8.88 -6.01
C ALA A 247 -10.55 -8.09 -4.83
N GLY A 248 -11.36 -7.24 -4.19
CA GLY A 248 -10.94 -6.47 -3.02
C GLY A 248 -10.56 -7.34 -1.83
N TRP A 249 -11.32 -8.39 -1.56
CA TRP A 249 -11.01 -9.36 -0.50
C TRP A 249 -9.69 -10.11 -0.77
N ILE A 250 -9.47 -10.55 -2.02
CA ILE A 250 -8.21 -11.18 -2.40
C ILE A 250 -7.04 -10.21 -2.23
N LEU A 251 -7.20 -8.94 -2.63
CA LEU A 251 -6.14 -7.95 -2.46
C LEU A 251 -5.85 -7.65 -0.98
N CYS A 252 -6.86 -7.57 -0.11
CA CYS A 252 -6.63 -7.46 1.33
C CYS A 252 -5.77 -8.62 1.83
N LEU A 253 -6.19 -9.86 1.60
CA LEU A 253 -5.48 -11.03 2.11
C LEU A 253 -4.13 -11.23 1.42
N ALA A 254 -4.15 -11.52 0.12
CA ALA A 254 -2.94 -11.85 -0.62
C ALA A 254 -2.02 -10.65 -0.87
N GLY A 255 -2.52 -9.40 -0.75
CA GLY A 255 -1.68 -8.21 -0.84
C GLY A 255 -0.84 -7.96 0.41
N VAL A 256 -1.28 -8.42 1.61
CA VAL A 256 -0.47 -8.30 2.84
C VAL A 256 0.47 -9.48 3.04
N HIS A 257 0.20 -10.63 2.43
CA HIS A 257 1.03 -11.82 2.58
C HIS A 257 2.49 -11.66 2.13
N PRO A 258 2.86 -10.88 1.10
CA PRO A 258 4.25 -10.63 0.76
C PRO A 258 5.12 -10.14 1.93
N TRP A 259 4.55 -9.33 2.82
CA TRP A 259 5.22 -8.92 4.06
C TRP A 259 5.48 -10.12 4.99
N LEU A 260 4.47 -10.98 5.21
CA LEU A 260 4.60 -12.22 5.97
C LEU A 260 5.66 -13.16 5.37
N LEU A 261 5.68 -13.30 4.04
CA LEU A 261 6.67 -14.11 3.34
C LEU A 261 8.09 -13.57 3.55
N GLY A 262 8.23 -12.27 3.76
CA GLY A 262 9.48 -11.64 4.18
C GLY A 262 9.99 -12.07 5.57
N MET A 263 9.17 -12.76 6.38
CA MET A 263 9.61 -13.34 7.67
C MET A 263 10.21 -14.74 7.51
N PHE A 264 9.96 -15.43 6.41
CA PHE A 264 10.55 -16.74 6.13
C PHE A 264 12.06 -16.63 5.88
N GLU A 265 12.75 -17.76 5.83
CA GLU A 265 14.19 -17.81 5.55
C GLU A 265 14.51 -17.19 4.16
N PRO A 266 15.57 -16.36 4.05
CA PRO A 266 15.92 -15.66 2.81
C PRO A 266 15.95 -16.52 1.52
N ARG A 267 16.37 -17.78 1.58
CA ARG A 267 16.34 -18.73 0.45
C ARG A 267 14.93 -18.94 -0.07
N PHE A 268 13.92 -19.07 0.80
CA PHE A 268 12.54 -19.18 0.36
C PHE A 268 12.04 -17.85 -0.24
N GLN A 269 12.46 -16.70 0.31
CA GLN A 269 12.11 -15.40 -0.26
C GLN A 269 12.63 -15.26 -1.70
N ASP A 270 13.87 -15.66 -1.95
CA ASP A 270 14.46 -15.66 -3.30
C ASP A 270 13.73 -16.59 -4.27
N GLU A 271 13.19 -17.70 -3.75
CA GLU A 271 12.41 -18.66 -4.51
C GLU A 271 11.01 -18.13 -4.87
N VAL A 272 10.24 -17.67 -3.88
CA VAL A 272 8.85 -17.24 -4.08
C VAL A 272 8.76 -15.94 -4.89
N PHE A 273 9.74 -15.04 -4.73
CA PHE A 273 9.82 -13.77 -5.45
C PHE A 273 10.83 -13.80 -6.60
N ALA A 274 11.20 -14.99 -7.10
CA ALA A 274 12.19 -15.13 -8.16
C ALA A 274 11.93 -14.17 -9.33
N GLY A 275 12.96 -13.39 -9.69
CA GLY A 275 12.87 -12.37 -10.75
C GLY A 275 12.07 -11.12 -10.39
N GLY A 276 11.78 -10.87 -9.11
CA GLY A 276 10.94 -9.74 -8.68
C GLY A 276 9.45 -9.96 -8.95
N ARG A 277 9.02 -11.23 -9.00
CA ARG A 277 7.61 -11.58 -9.17
C ARG A 277 6.78 -10.99 -8.02
N ASP A 278 5.60 -10.51 -8.36
CA ASP A 278 4.55 -10.09 -7.43
C ASP A 278 3.66 -11.29 -7.04
N ALA A 279 4.28 -12.27 -6.37
CA ALA A 279 3.66 -13.57 -6.12
C ALA A 279 2.37 -13.44 -5.28
N VAL A 280 1.29 -14.08 -5.75
CA VAL A 280 0.03 -14.20 -5.01
C VAL A 280 0.05 -15.50 -4.23
N VAL A 281 0.01 -15.39 -2.90
CA VAL A 281 0.17 -16.53 -1.99
C VAL A 281 -0.93 -16.49 -0.94
N PRO A 282 -2.03 -17.26 -1.08
CA PRO A 282 -3.00 -17.42 0.00
C PRO A 282 -2.34 -18.07 1.23
N VAL A 283 -2.67 -17.58 2.42
CA VAL A 283 -2.14 -18.08 3.70
C VAL A 283 -3.30 -18.56 4.57
N LEU A 284 -3.35 -19.86 4.81
CA LEU A 284 -4.39 -20.54 5.59
C LEU A 284 -3.97 -20.67 7.07
N SER A 285 -3.87 -19.53 7.75
CA SER A 285 -3.42 -19.45 9.16
C SER A 285 -4.51 -19.78 10.20
N GLY A 286 -5.77 -19.91 9.78
CA GLY A 286 -6.94 -20.11 10.65
C GLY A 286 -7.09 -21.50 11.27
N GLY A 287 -6.17 -22.44 11.03
CA GLY A 287 -6.30 -23.82 11.54
C GLY A 287 -7.43 -24.60 10.85
N VAL A 288 -7.65 -24.34 9.57
CA VAL A 288 -8.72 -24.91 8.73
C VAL A 288 -8.33 -26.24 8.06
N GLY A 289 -7.26 -26.87 8.55
CA GLY A 289 -6.83 -28.18 8.08
C GLY A 289 -7.77 -29.30 8.54
N ARG A 290 -7.93 -30.32 7.71
CA ARG A 290 -8.68 -31.56 7.94
C ARG A 290 -7.82 -32.74 7.52
N ASP A 291 -7.81 -33.78 8.35
CA ASP A 291 -7.06 -35.02 8.11
C ASP A 291 -5.57 -34.76 7.82
N VAL A 292 -5.00 -33.75 8.48
CA VAL A 292 -3.62 -33.32 8.25
C VAL A 292 -2.65 -34.30 8.90
N GLN A 293 -1.78 -34.87 8.08
CA GLN A 293 -0.69 -35.74 8.50
C GLN A 293 0.63 -35.03 8.24
N VAL A 294 1.45 -34.91 9.28
CA VAL A 294 2.76 -34.26 9.22
C VAL A 294 3.80 -35.20 9.82
N ARG A 295 4.87 -35.45 9.08
CA ARG A 295 6.05 -36.18 9.58
C ARG A 295 7.30 -35.38 9.28
N LEU A 296 8.22 -35.33 10.24
CA LEU A 296 9.55 -34.77 10.02
C LEU A 296 10.43 -35.85 9.40
N GLU A 297 11.01 -35.55 8.24
CA GLU A 297 11.94 -36.41 7.51
C GLU A 297 13.22 -35.64 7.20
N GLY A 298 14.24 -35.79 8.05
CA GLY A 298 15.48 -35.03 7.93
C GLY A 298 15.24 -33.52 8.05
N ASP A 299 15.53 -32.78 6.98
CA ASP A 299 15.36 -31.32 6.89
C ASP A 299 14.07 -30.90 6.15
N ALA A 300 13.08 -31.80 6.07
CA ALA A 300 11.80 -31.55 5.41
C ALA A 300 10.61 -32.12 6.19
N LEU A 301 9.42 -31.60 5.90
CA LEU A 301 8.15 -32.14 6.35
C LEU A 301 7.53 -32.95 5.21
N ARG A 302 7.06 -34.16 5.49
CA ARG A 302 6.13 -34.90 4.62
C ARG A 302 4.71 -34.60 5.06
N LEU A 303 3.91 -34.04 4.15
CA LEU A 303 2.62 -33.41 4.41
C LEU A 303 1.51 -33.96 3.51
N SER A 304 0.43 -34.43 4.13
CA SER A 304 -0.83 -34.76 3.46
C SER A 304 -1.99 -34.13 4.21
N GLY A 305 -3.08 -33.81 3.52
CA GLY A 305 -4.29 -33.31 4.15
C GLY A 305 -5.12 -32.44 3.22
N ARG A 306 -6.20 -31.89 3.77
CA ARG A 306 -7.06 -30.92 3.08
C ARG A 306 -7.17 -29.64 3.91
N TRP A 307 -7.16 -28.49 3.26
CA TRP A 307 -7.39 -27.20 3.91
C TRP A 307 -8.55 -26.48 3.22
N LEU A 308 -9.41 -25.89 4.03
CA LEU A 308 -10.61 -25.20 3.58
C LEU A 308 -10.34 -23.69 3.40
N TYR A 309 -11.24 -22.99 2.71
CA TYR A 309 -11.25 -21.51 2.64
C TYR A 309 -10.03 -20.86 1.96
N ALA A 310 -9.44 -21.49 0.93
CA ALA A 310 -8.28 -20.96 0.19
C ALA A 310 -8.67 -19.82 -0.77
N SER A 311 -8.91 -18.63 -0.21
CA SER A 311 -9.35 -17.44 -0.97
C SER A 311 -8.36 -17.08 -2.08
N GLY A 312 -8.85 -16.99 -3.32
CA GLY A 312 -8.04 -16.66 -4.50
C GLY A 312 -7.11 -17.78 -4.97
N VAL A 313 -7.35 -19.03 -4.58
CA VAL A 313 -6.45 -20.15 -4.90
C VAL A 313 -6.29 -20.40 -6.40
N ASP A 314 -7.32 -20.11 -7.22
CA ASP A 314 -7.27 -20.32 -8.66
C ASP A 314 -6.18 -19.49 -9.36
N VAL A 315 -5.84 -18.33 -8.77
CA VAL A 315 -4.86 -17.38 -9.30
C VAL A 315 -3.57 -17.32 -8.45
N ALA A 316 -3.39 -18.31 -7.56
CA ALA A 316 -2.27 -18.39 -6.65
C ALA A 316 -1.01 -19.00 -7.29
N ASP A 317 0.15 -18.40 -7.04
CA ASP A 317 1.46 -18.95 -7.41
C ASP A 317 1.93 -20.01 -6.41
N TRP A 318 1.61 -19.79 -5.13
CA TRP A 318 1.98 -20.60 -3.98
C TRP A 318 0.84 -20.64 -2.98
N LEU A 319 0.93 -21.54 -2.01
CA LEU A 319 0.00 -21.64 -0.89
C LEU A 319 0.79 -21.83 0.41
N CYS A 320 0.41 -21.12 1.46
CA CYS A 320 0.90 -21.38 2.82
C CYS A 320 -0.20 -22.05 3.65
N VAL A 321 0.10 -23.20 4.24
CA VAL A 321 -0.83 -23.94 5.10
C VAL A 321 -0.33 -24.03 6.54
N MET A 322 -1.23 -23.81 7.51
CA MET A 322 -0.90 -24.05 8.92
C MET A 322 -0.87 -25.56 9.20
N VAL A 323 0.21 -26.01 9.82
CA VAL A 323 0.47 -27.41 10.17
C VAL A 323 0.97 -27.55 11.61
N ALA A 324 0.59 -28.65 12.25
CA ALA A 324 1.09 -29.03 13.57
C ALA A 324 2.27 -29.99 13.40
N VAL A 325 3.50 -29.50 13.57
CA VAL A 325 4.71 -30.31 13.47
C VAL A 325 4.99 -31.00 14.80
N PRO A 326 5.08 -32.34 14.84
CA PRO A 326 5.42 -33.07 16.06
C PRO A 326 6.76 -32.61 16.65
N ARG A 327 6.84 -32.57 17.99
CA ARG A 327 8.07 -32.30 18.74
C ARG A 327 8.27 -33.38 19.79
N ASP A 328 9.53 -33.75 20.04
CA ASP A 328 9.86 -34.71 21.10
C ASP A 328 9.58 -34.11 22.48
N GLY A 329 8.78 -34.83 23.29
CA GLY A 329 8.52 -34.47 24.69
C GLY A 329 7.67 -33.22 24.92
N GLY A 330 6.95 -32.72 23.91
CA GLY A 330 6.13 -31.51 24.05
C GLY A 330 4.95 -31.41 23.07
N PRO A 331 4.08 -30.40 23.23
CA PRO A 331 2.99 -30.17 22.29
C PRO A 331 3.52 -29.87 20.88
N PRO A 332 2.77 -30.25 19.82
CA PRO A 332 3.15 -29.93 18.44
C PRO A 332 3.35 -28.43 18.22
N GLU A 333 4.34 -28.08 17.40
CA GLU A 333 4.60 -26.71 16.99
C GLU A 333 3.71 -26.32 15.82
N GLN A 334 3.05 -25.17 15.91
CA GLN A 334 2.34 -24.61 14.78
C GLN A 334 3.32 -23.91 13.84
N ARG A 335 3.40 -24.39 12.59
CA ARG A 335 4.22 -23.79 11.53
C ARG A 335 3.36 -23.49 10.31
N LEU A 336 3.65 -22.40 9.62
CA LEU A 336 3.22 -22.23 8.23
C LEU A 336 4.17 -23.02 7.33
N ALA A 337 3.64 -23.78 6.39
CA ALA A 337 4.39 -24.51 5.38
C ALA A 337 4.01 -23.99 3.99
N ALA A 338 4.98 -23.51 3.22
CA ALA A 338 4.76 -22.98 1.88
C ALA A 338 4.98 -24.05 0.80
N VAL A 339 4.00 -24.20 -0.09
CA VAL A 339 4.01 -25.17 -1.19
C VAL A 339 3.72 -24.47 -2.53
N PRO A 340 4.40 -24.87 -3.62
CA PRO A 340 4.16 -24.28 -4.93
C PRO A 340 2.82 -24.73 -5.50
N ARG A 341 2.30 -24.00 -6.50
CA ARG A 341 1.03 -24.33 -7.19
C ARG A 341 0.93 -25.80 -7.63
N SER A 342 2.03 -26.40 -8.07
CA SER A 342 2.08 -27.78 -8.55
C SER A 342 1.93 -28.84 -7.46
N ALA A 343 2.01 -28.47 -6.19
CA ALA A 343 1.98 -29.39 -5.06
C ALA A 343 0.57 -29.62 -4.47
N PHE A 344 -0.44 -28.89 -4.93
CA PHE A 344 -1.80 -29.02 -4.43
C PHE A 344 -2.84 -29.08 -5.55
N THR A 345 -3.91 -29.80 -5.26
CA THR A 345 -5.13 -29.87 -6.09
C THR A 345 -6.21 -29.00 -5.47
N VAL A 346 -6.93 -28.27 -6.31
CA VAL A 346 -8.08 -27.44 -5.91
C VAL A 346 -9.36 -28.23 -6.15
N ASP A 347 -10.27 -28.23 -5.18
CA ASP A 347 -11.63 -28.77 -5.35
C ASP A 347 -12.56 -27.67 -5.88
N ASP A 348 -12.82 -27.69 -7.19
CA ASP A 348 -13.69 -26.72 -7.85
C ASP A 348 -15.16 -26.78 -7.38
N THR A 349 -15.56 -27.83 -6.68
CA THR A 349 -16.94 -28.01 -6.23
C THR A 349 -17.17 -27.51 -4.80
N SER A 350 -16.12 -27.26 -4.01
CA SER A 350 -16.27 -27.01 -2.57
C SER A 350 -16.84 -25.63 -2.23
N TRP A 351 -16.62 -24.61 -3.07
CA TRP A 351 -17.03 -23.23 -2.77
C TRP A 351 -18.47 -22.92 -3.23
N GLN A 352 -19.48 -23.51 -2.57
CA GLN A 352 -20.90 -23.31 -2.87
C GLN A 352 -21.59 -22.48 -1.79
N VAL A 353 -21.39 -21.16 -1.83
CA VAL A 353 -21.78 -20.23 -0.76
C VAL A 353 -22.80 -19.18 -1.23
N ALA A 354 -23.50 -18.59 -0.26
CA ALA A 354 -24.51 -17.54 -0.50
C ALA A 354 -23.89 -16.14 -0.69
N SER A 355 -22.66 -15.91 -0.24
CA SER A 355 -21.93 -14.63 -0.32
C SER A 355 -20.47 -14.87 -0.62
N MET A 356 -19.74 -13.85 -1.07
CA MET A 356 -18.33 -13.91 -1.44
C MET A 356 -18.03 -15.04 -2.43
N ARG A 357 -18.97 -15.29 -3.35
CA ARG A 357 -18.86 -16.40 -4.31
C ARG A 357 -17.63 -16.25 -5.19
N GLY A 358 -17.36 -15.03 -5.66
CA GLY A 358 -16.23 -14.73 -6.54
C GLY A 358 -14.85 -14.87 -5.91
N THR A 359 -14.72 -15.00 -4.58
CA THR A 359 -13.39 -15.20 -3.97
C THR A 359 -12.78 -16.54 -4.34
N GLY A 360 -13.62 -17.52 -4.73
CA GLY A 360 -13.17 -18.88 -4.98
C GLY A 360 -12.37 -19.43 -3.81
N SER A 361 -12.88 -19.29 -2.58
CA SER A 361 -12.20 -19.76 -1.37
C SER A 361 -12.29 -21.28 -1.22
N LYS A 362 -11.92 -21.99 -2.29
CA LYS A 362 -12.06 -23.43 -2.48
C LYS A 362 -11.17 -24.21 -1.52
N ASP A 363 -11.46 -25.50 -1.42
CA ASP A 363 -10.66 -26.43 -0.65
C ASP A 363 -9.46 -26.85 -1.47
N VAL A 364 -8.37 -27.14 -0.79
CA VAL A 364 -7.12 -27.61 -1.39
C VAL A 364 -6.66 -28.88 -0.72
N SER A 365 -6.16 -29.82 -1.49
CA SER A 365 -5.60 -31.07 -0.98
C SER A 365 -4.14 -31.22 -1.37
N LEU A 366 -3.32 -31.66 -0.42
CA LEU A 366 -1.95 -32.08 -0.63
C LEU A 366 -1.87 -33.58 -0.38
N SER A 367 -1.13 -34.31 -1.22
CA SER A 367 -0.88 -35.73 -1.06
C SER A 367 0.61 -35.98 -1.10
N ASP A 368 1.14 -36.51 0.01
CA ASP A 368 2.52 -36.93 0.17
C ASP A 368 3.56 -35.86 -0.25
N CYS A 369 3.27 -34.60 0.08
CA CYS A 369 4.07 -33.47 -0.33
C CYS A 369 5.29 -33.30 0.58
N LEU A 370 6.49 -33.26 -0.01
CA LEU A 370 7.72 -32.96 0.72
C LEU A 370 7.98 -31.44 0.74
N VAL A 371 8.01 -30.84 1.93
CA VAL A 371 8.20 -29.41 2.16
C VAL A 371 9.50 -29.18 2.95
N PRO A 372 10.56 -28.64 2.32
CA PRO A 372 11.80 -28.33 3.04
C PRO A 372 11.58 -27.36 4.20
N LEU A 373 12.29 -27.52 5.32
CA LEU A 373 12.10 -26.70 6.52
C LEU A 373 12.36 -25.21 6.28
N TYR A 374 13.23 -24.84 5.32
CA TYR A 374 13.46 -23.44 4.95
C TYR A 374 12.23 -22.77 4.33
N ARG A 375 11.25 -23.55 3.83
CA ARG A 375 9.93 -23.08 3.38
C ARG A 375 8.88 -23.08 4.49
N THR A 376 9.32 -23.16 5.75
CA THR A 376 8.41 -23.17 6.90
C THR A 376 8.74 -22.05 7.88
N LEU A 377 7.72 -21.51 8.54
CA LEU A 377 7.84 -20.44 9.52
C LEU A 377 7.15 -20.86 10.82
N SER A 378 7.87 -20.78 11.95
CA SER A 378 7.28 -20.94 13.28
C SER A 378 6.26 -19.83 13.51
N TRP A 379 5.00 -20.21 13.71
CA TRP A 379 3.93 -19.22 13.89
C TRP A 379 4.06 -18.48 15.22
N ALA A 380 4.42 -19.20 16.28
CA ALA A 380 4.58 -18.63 17.60
C ALA A 380 5.80 -17.69 17.68
N ASP A 381 6.92 -18.02 17.02
CA ASP A 381 8.09 -17.13 16.97
C ASP A 381 7.81 -15.90 16.13
N ALA A 382 7.17 -16.04 14.97
CA ALA A 382 6.79 -14.91 14.13
C ALA A 382 5.91 -13.90 14.89
N GLN A 383 4.95 -14.38 15.69
CA GLN A 383 4.12 -13.53 16.56
C GLN A 383 4.89 -12.84 17.69
N ARG A 384 6.05 -13.38 18.10
CA ARG A 384 6.97 -12.75 19.07
C ARG A 384 7.99 -11.82 18.42
N GLY A 385 7.95 -11.67 17.10
CA GLY A 385 8.93 -10.88 16.36
C GLY A 385 10.28 -11.59 16.17
N VAL A 386 10.33 -12.92 16.34
CA VAL A 386 11.53 -13.73 16.12
C VAL A 386 11.33 -14.55 14.86
N TYR A 387 12.07 -14.26 13.79
CA TYR A 387 11.91 -14.99 12.53
C TYR A 387 13.17 -14.94 11.65
N PRO A 388 13.41 -15.96 10.81
CA PRO A 388 14.62 -16.04 9.99
C PRO A 388 14.81 -14.87 9.01
N GLY A 389 13.71 -14.30 8.52
CA GLY A 389 13.72 -13.18 7.58
C GLY A 389 14.31 -11.88 8.14
N GLU A 390 14.49 -11.77 9.47
CA GLU A 390 15.16 -10.64 10.11
C GLU A 390 16.62 -10.51 9.62
N ALA A 391 17.22 -11.57 9.06
CA ALA A 391 18.55 -11.49 8.44
C ALA A 391 18.61 -10.55 7.20
N ARG A 392 17.46 -10.17 6.64
CA ARG A 392 17.35 -9.37 5.40
C ARG A 392 16.43 -8.17 5.54
N ASN A 393 15.32 -8.33 6.26
CA ASN A 393 14.21 -7.38 6.25
C ASN A 393 14.07 -6.71 7.62
N HIS A 394 14.19 -5.38 7.65
CA HIS A 394 14.26 -4.60 8.89
C HIS A 394 13.31 -3.40 8.93
N GLY A 395 12.45 -3.24 7.91
CA GLY A 395 11.49 -2.13 7.81
C GLY A 395 10.49 -2.10 8.98
N PRO A 396 9.83 -0.96 9.25
CA PRO A 396 8.91 -0.82 10.38
C PRO A 396 7.81 -1.89 10.41
N MET A 397 7.30 -2.27 9.25
CA MET A 397 6.32 -3.36 9.08
C MET A 397 6.71 -4.63 9.84
N TYR A 398 7.99 -4.99 9.87
CA TYR A 398 8.51 -6.20 10.51
C TYR A 398 8.48 -6.18 12.05
N ARG A 399 8.19 -5.03 12.65
CA ARG A 399 7.97 -4.88 14.10
C ARG A 399 6.48 -4.79 14.48
N MET A 400 5.59 -4.66 13.50
CA MET A 400 4.16 -4.51 13.75
C MET A 400 3.52 -5.84 14.18
N PRO A 401 2.49 -5.80 15.05
CA PRO A 401 1.84 -7.01 15.56
C PRO A 401 1.04 -7.73 14.46
N LEU A 402 1.48 -8.94 14.13
CA LEU A 402 1.01 -9.73 13.00
C LEU A 402 -0.52 -9.90 12.93
N ASN A 403 -1.16 -10.37 14.00
CA ASN A 403 -2.60 -10.65 13.93
C ASN A 403 -3.44 -9.35 13.89
N ALA A 404 -2.97 -8.26 14.51
CA ALA A 404 -3.64 -6.97 14.44
C ALA A 404 -3.63 -6.42 13.01
N VAL A 405 -2.49 -6.49 12.31
CA VAL A 405 -2.39 -6.13 10.89
C VAL A 405 -3.35 -6.97 10.04
N PHE A 406 -3.41 -8.30 10.27
CA PHE A 406 -4.33 -9.18 9.56
C PHE A 406 -5.79 -8.86 9.83
N ALA A 407 -6.16 -8.57 11.09
CA ALA A 407 -7.51 -8.19 11.45
C ALA A 407 -7.92 -6.87 10.78
N LEU A 408 -7.09 -5.83 10.85
CA LEU A 408 -7.37 -4.57 10.16
C LEU A 408 -7.45 -4.74 8.65
N CYS A 409 -6.60 -5.58 8.06
CA CYS A 409 -6.63 -5.84 6.63
C CYS A 409 -7.95 -6.51 6.19
N THR A 410 -8.43 -7.49 6.96
CA THR A 410 -9.76 -8.09 6.72
C THR A 410 -10.89 -7.07 6.87
N ALA A 411 -10.83 -6.19 7.88
CA ALA A 411 -11.82 -5.14 8.10
C ALA A 411 -11.82 -4.10 6.95
N ALA A 412 -10.65 -3.77 6.40
CA ALA A 412 -10.51 -2.83 5.29
C ALA A 412 -11.29 -3.29 4.06
N GLY A 413 -11.31 -4.60 3.79
CA GLY A 413 -12.13 -5.19 2.73
C GLY A 413 -13.62 -4.95 2.96
N VAL A 414 -14.12 -5.26 4.16
CA VAL A 414 -15.55 -5.08 4.52
C VAL A 414 -15.97 -3.62 4.32
N VAL A 415 -15.16 -2.69 4.82
CA VAL A 415 -15.41 -1.25 4.71
C VAL A 415 -15.36 -0.79 3.26
N GLY A 416 -14.43 -1.31 2.45
CA GLY A 416 -14.38 -1.06 1.01
C GLY A 416 -15.63 -1.52 0.28
N GLY A 417 -16.13 -2.72 0.60
CA GLY A 417 -17.41 -3.22 0.08
C GLY A 417 -18.58 -2.30 0.46
N ALA A 418 -18.59 -1.74 1.67
CA ALA A 418 -19.62 -0.80 2.11
C ALA A 418 -19.62 0.53 1.32
N PHE A 419 -18.44 1.03 0.91
CA PHE A 419 -18.37 2.13 -0.05
C PHE A 419 -18.98 1.77 -1.42
N GLY A 420 -18.77 0.53 -1.88
CA GLY A 420 -19.38 0.02 -3.12
C GLY A 420 -20.90 -0.05 -3.03
N LEU A 421 -21.43 -0.53 -1.90
CA LEU A 421 -22.86 -0.52 -1.60
C LEU A 421 -23.44 0.90 -1.60
N LEU A 422 -22.75 1.85 -0.94
CA LEU A 422 -23.16 3.25 -0.91
C LEU A 422 -23.28 3.83 -2.32
N ASP A 423 -22.28 3.59 -3.18
CA ASP A 423 -22.34 4.02 -4.58
C ASP A 423 -23.53 3.42 -5.33
N ALA A 424 -23.77 2.12 -5.16
CA ALA A 424 -24.86 1.41 -5.81
C ALA A 424 -26.23 1.95 -5.38
N VAL A 425 -26.41 2.26 -4.09
CA VAL A 425 -27.64 2.84 -3.54
C VAL A 425 -27.83 4.28 -4.03
N ILE A 426 -26.77 5.10 -4.08
CA ILE A 426 -26.84 6.46 -4.66
C ILE A 426 -27.25 6.39 -6.13
N ALA A 427 -26.64 5.50 -6.92
CA ALA A 427 -26.94 5.34 -8.33
C ALA A 427 -28.39 4.89 -8.57
N LEU A 428 -28.91 4.00 -7.72
CA LEU A 428 -30.31 3.57 -7.74
C LEU A 428 -31.25 4.73 -7.39
N GLY A 429 -31.00 5.41 -6.27
CA GLY A 429 -31.86 6.49 -5.76
C GLY A 429 -31.96 7.69 -6.71
N ARG A 430 -30.88 8.03 -7.44
CA ARG A 430 -30.88 9.11 -8.46
C ARG A 430 -31.80 8.84 -9.64
N LYS A 431 -32.07 7.58 -9.97
CA LYS A 431 -32.90 7.21 -11.12
C LYS A 431 -34.34 6.90 -10.73
N ARG A 432 -34.60 6.64 -9.45
CA ARG A 432 -35.88 6.09 -9.01
C ARG A 432 -36.90 7.17 -8.72
N ILE A 433 -38.11 6.92 -9.21
CA ILE A 433 -39.32 7.64 -8.86
C ILE A 433 -40.23 6.68 -8.09
N ALA A 434 -40.75 7.11 -6.93
CA ALA A 434 -41.62 6.28 -6.12
C ALA A 434 -43.00 6.16 -6.77
N ASN A 435 -43.43 4.93 -7.10
CA ASN A 435 -44.70 4.70 -7.80
C ASN A 435 -45.92 5.28 -7.06
N ALA A 436 -45.92 5.26 -5.72
CA ALA A 436 -47.05 5.72 -4.92
C ALA A 436 -47.18 7.25 -4.85
N THR A 437 -46.07 7.98 -4.91
CA THR A 437 -46.05 9.45 -4.71
C THR A 437 -45.60 10.24 -5.94
N SER A 438 -45.11 9.55 -6.98
CA SER A 438 -44.45 10.15 -8.15
C SER A 438 -43.29 11.10 -7.81
N THR A 439 -42.72 10.97 -6.61
CA THR A 439 -41.60 11.79 -6.13
C THR A 439 -40.28 11.11 -6.45
N ALA A 440 -39.27 11.88 -6.84
CA ALA A 440 -37.92 11.35 -6.98
C ALA A 440 -37.43 10.84 -5.62
N GLN A 441 -36.85 9.63 -5.59
CA GLN A 441 -36.35 9.04 -4.35
C GLN A 441 -35.26 9.92 -3.71
N SER A 442 -34.49 10.64 -4.54
CA SER A 442 -33.49 11.61 -4.11
C SER A 442 -34.05 12.83 -3.36
N GLU A 443 -35.34 13.13 -3.50
CA GLU A 443 -36.03 14.24 -2.82
C GLU A 443 -36.73 13.79 -1.52
N ASP A 444 -36.82 12.48 -1.28
CA ASP A 444 -37.42 11.95 -0.07
C ASP A 444 -36.52 12.19 1.16
N ARG A 445 -37.08 12.87 2.16
CA ARG A 445 -36.35 13.25 3.38
C ARG A 445 -35.82 12.05 4.16
N HIS A 446 -36.59 10.96 4.24
CA HIS A 446 -36.16 9.78 4.98
C HIS A 446 -34.93 9.16 4.30
N ASN A 447 -34.95 8.97 2.98
CA ASN A 447 -33.83 8.44 2.23
C ASN A 447 -32.57 9.31 2.34
N GLN A 448 -32.71 10.65 2.33
CA GLN A 448 -31.57 11.55 2.54
C GLN A 448 -30.94 11.38 3.93
N ILE A 449 -31.75 11.22 4.97
CA ILE A 449 -31.27 10.99 6.35
C ILE A 449 -30.55 9.65 6.44
N GLU A 450 -31.16 8.57 5.95
CA GLU A 450 -30.59 7.22 6.01
C GLU A 450 -29.29 7.13 5.21
N LEU A 451 -29.25 7.76 4.02
CA LEU A 451 -28.06 7.84 3.19
C LEU A 451 -26.93 8.62 3.89
N GLY A 452 -27.25 9.79 4.46
CA GLY A 452 -26.27 10.62 5.16
C GLY A 452 -25.68 9.93 6.39
N GLN A 453 -26.52 9.28 7.21
CA GLN A 453 -26.07 8.52 8.39
C GLN A 453 -25.26 7.29 8.00
N GLY A 454 -25.71 6.52 7.00
CA GLY A 454 -24.98 5.36 6.48
C GLY A 454 -23.61 5.75 5.92
N ALA A 455 -23.53 6.82 5.13
CA ALA A 455 -22.27 7.34 4.62
C ALA A 455 -21.33 7.77 5.75
N ALA A 456 -21.81 8.56 6.71
CA ALA A 456 -21.00 8.99 7.86
C ALA A 456 -20.44 7.79 8.64
N GLN A 457 -21.25 6.76 8.87
CA GLN A 457 -20.84 5.54 9.57
C GLN A 457 -19.77 4.75 8.81
N ILE A 458 -19.86 4.64 7.48
CA ILE A 458 -18.83 4.01 6.64
C ILE A 458 -17.52 4.81 6.73
N HIS A 459 -17.59 6.14 6.66
CA HIS A 459 -16.41 7.00 6.78
C HIS A 459 -15.75 6.88 8.16
N MET A 460 -16.53 6.75 9.24
CA MET A 460 -15.99 6.52 10.58
C MET A 460 -15.26 5.17 10.67
N ALA A 461 -15.84 4.10 10.11
CA ALA A 461 -15.21 2.77 10.09
C ALA A 461 -13.88 2.79 9.33
N HIS A 462 -13.83 3.48 8.18
CA HIS A 462 -12.60 3.65 7.41
C HIS A 462 -11.54 4.42 8.19
N ARG A 463 -11.90 5.56 8.81
CA ARG A 463 -10.98 6.37 9.61
C ARG A 463 -10.41 5.61 10.80
N LEU A 464 -11.19 4.75 11.45
CA LEU A 464 -10.72 3.92 12.57
C LEU A 464 -9.58 3.00 12.12
N ILE A 465 -9.80 2.21 11.06
CA ILE A 465 -8.79 1.28 10.50
C ILE A 465 -7.52 2.03 10.10
N VAL A 466 -7.70 3.18 9.45
CA VAL A 466 -6.64 4.03 8.93
C VAL A 466 -5.85 4.73 10.03
N SER A 467 -6.50 5.09 11.13
CA SER A 467 -5.86 5.64 12.33
C SER A 467 -5.01 4.58 13.04
N ASP A 468 -5.56 3.38 13.25
CA ASP A 468 -4.85 2.31 13.97
C ASP A 468 -3.60 1.84 13.22
N ILE A 469 -3.68 1.76 11.89
CA ILE A 469 -2.54 1.31 11.10
C ILE A 469 -1.41 2.36 11.07
N ASP A 470 -1.73 3.65 11.07
CA ASP A 470 -0.75 4.73 11.19
C ASP A 470 -0.11 4.76 12.57
N GLU A 471 -0.92 4.62 13.61
CA GLU A 471 -0.42 4.56 14.98
C GLU A 471 0.57 3.39 15.14
N MET A 472 0.19 2.21 14.66
CA MET A 472 1.08 1.04 14.68
C MET A 472 2.37 1.30 13.91
N HIS A 473 2.28 1.82 12.68
CA HIS A 473 3.47 2.04 11.88
C HIS A 473 4.40 3.07 12.52
N ALA A 474 3.87 4.19 13.00
CA ALA A 474 4.65 5.23 13.67
C ALA A 474 5.35 4.70 14.94
N GLN A 475 4.69 3.85 15.72
CA GLN A 475 5.30 3.19 16.88
C GLN A 475 6.40 2.21 16.49
N ALA A 476 6.17 1.42 15.44
CA ALA A 476 7.15 0.50 14.89
C ALA A 476 8.40 1.20 14.33
N GLU A 477 8.23 2.39 13.72
CA GLU A 477 9.32 3.25 13.28
C GLU A 477 10.22 3.70 14.44
N ARG A 478 9.61 4.01 15.60
CA ARG A 478 10.33 4.36 16.83
C ARG A 478 10.97 3.16 17.52
N GLY A 479 10.66 1.93 17.09
CA GLY A 479 11.17 0.70 17.71
C GLY A 479 10.56 0.41 19.09
N GLU A 480 9.42 0.99 19.40
CA GLU A 480 8.71 0.80 20.66
C GLU A 480 7.91 -0.53 20.63
N PRO A 481 7.94 -1.33 21.72
CA PRO A 481 7.20 -2.59 21.77
C PRO A 481 5.68 -2.36 21.86
N PHE A 482 4.90 -3.32 21.38
CA PHE A 482 3.43 -3.29 21.44
C PHE A 482 2.90 -4.04 22.68
N GLY A 483 2.28 -3.29 23.60
CA GLY A 483 1.66 -3.85 24.80
C GLY A 483 0.48 -4.79 24.51
N GLN A 484 0.16 -5.69 25.44
CA GLN A 484 -0.96 -6.63 25.28
C GLN A 484 -2.31 -5.91 25.09
N GLU A 485 -2.58 -4.89 25.91
CA GLU A 485 -3.79 -4.06 25.82
C GLU A 485 -3.92 -3.41 24.43
N GLN A 486 -2.83 -2.82 23.92
CA GLN A 486 -2.83 -2.14 22.63
C GLN A 486 -3.15 -3.10 21.47
N ARG A 487 -2.56 -4.29 21.46
CA ARG A 487 -2.88 -5.32 20.45
C ARG A 487 -4.33 -5.79 20.56
N ALA A 488 -4.85 -5.94 21.79
CA ALA A 488 -6.25 -6.27 22.01
C ALA A 488 -7.20 -5.16 21.55
N ARG A 489 -6.82 -3.89 21.73
CA ARG A 489 -7.56 -2.74 21.18
C ARG A 489 -7.66 -2.81 19.66
N TYR A 490 -6.54 -2.94 18.94
CA TYR A 490 -6.56 -3.04 17.47
C TYR A 490 -7.43 -4.21 16.97
N ARG A 491 -7.39 -5.33 17.69
CA ARG A 491 -8.22 -6.50 17.40
C ARG A 491 -9.71 -6.18 17.55
N ALA A 492 -10.09 -5.45 18.61
CA ALA A 492 -11.46 -4.99 18.85
C ALA A 492 -11.91 -3.92 17.84
N ASP A 493 -11.05 -2.96 17.53
CA ASP A 493 -11.31 -1.86 16.59
C ASP A 493 -11.55 -2.37 15.17
N ALA A 494 -10.77 -3.36 14.70
CA ALA A 494 -11.02 -4.05 13.43
C ALA A 494 -12.43 -4.68 13.36
N ALA A 495 -12.84 -5.37 14.43
CA ALA A 495 -14.15 -6.00 14.50
C ALA A 495 -15.28 -4.95 14.61
N LEU A 496 -15.06 -3.86 15.34
CA LEU A 496 -15.99 -2.73 15.45
C LEU A 496 -16.18 -2.04 14.09
N ALA A 497 -15.10 -1.77 13.35
CA ALA A 497 -15.19 -1.20 12.01
C ALA A 497 -16.00 -2.09 11.05
N SER A 498 -15.80 -3.42 11.11
CA SER A 498 -16.62 -4.39 10.39
C SER A 498 -18.10 -4.31 10.77
N ARG A 499 -18.43 -4.29 12.08
CA ARG A 499 -19.83 -4.11 12.54
C ARG A 499 -20.45 -2.82 12.05
N MET A 500 -19.69 -1.72 12.03
CA MET A 500 -20.17 -0.43 11.54
C MET A 500 -20.51 -0.50 10.05
N ALA A 501 -19.69 -1.18 9.26
CA ALA A 501 -19.95 -1.40 7.84
C ALA A 501 -21.21 -2.27 7.61
N VAL A 502 -21.39 -3.35 8.37
CA VAL A 502 -22.59 -4.21 8.31
C VAL A 502 -23.86 -3.43 8.69
N ALA A 503 -23.82 -2.66 9.78
CA ALA A 503 -24.95 -1.86 10.21
C ALA A 503 -25.31 -0.76 9.19
N ALA A 504 -24.30 -0.10 8.60
CA ALA A 504 -24.50 0.85 7.52
C ALA A 504 -25.11 0.16 6.27
N ALA A 505 -24.68 -1.07 5.95
CA ALA A 505 -25.24 -1.83 4.84
C ALA A 505 -26.74 -2.13 5.04
N GLY A 506 -27.12 -2.59 6.24
CA GLY A 506 -28.53 -2.81 6.60
C GLY A 506 -29.37 -1.53 6.48
N ARG A 507 -28.83 -0.41 6.97
CA ARG A 507 -29.46 0.91 6.86
C ARG A 507 -29.70 1.32 5.41
N LEU A 508 -28.66 1.26 4.59
CA LEU A 508 -28.74 1.67 3.18
C LEU A 508 -29.69 0.79 2.38
N VAL A 509 -29.65 -0.53 2.58
CA VAL A 509 -30.51 -1.47 1.85
C VAL A 509 -31.98 -1.33 2.25
N ALA A 510 -32.29 -0.96 3.50
CA ALA A 510 -33.66 -0.69 3.92
C ALA A 510 -34.33 0.43 3.09
N THR A 511 -33.56 1.39 2.58
CA THR A 511 -34.07 2.46 1.70
C THR A 511 -34.38 1.99 0.27
N CYS A 512 -33.90 0.81 -0.14
CA CYS A 512 -34.07 0.32 -1.51
C CYS A 512 -35.48 -0.27 -1.77
N GLY A 513 -36.27 -0.56 -0.73
CA GLY A 513 -37.57 -1.22 -0.87
C GLY A 513 -37.51 -2.51 -1.71
N GLY A 514 -38.60 -2.87 -2.40
CA GLY A 514 -38.65 -4.06 -3.25
C GLY A 514 -37.79 -4.02 -4.53
N ALA A 515 -37.01 -2.96 -4.76
CA ALA A 515 -36.15 -2.81 -5.93
C ALA A 515 -34.78 -3.51 -5.80
N ILE A 516 -34.60 -4.31 -4.74
CA ILE A 516 -33.45 -5.20 -4.57
C ILE A 516 -33.63 -6.35 -5.56
N LEU A 517 -33.11 -6.17 -6.77
CA LEU A 517 -33.13 -7.20 -7.82
C LEU A 517 -32.11 -8.30 -7.49
N PRO A 518 -32.46 -9.60 -7.65
CA PRO A 518 -31.63 -10.74 -7.23
C PRO A 518 -30.31 -10.94 -8.00
N GLN A 519 -29.95 -10.01 -8.91
CA GLN A 519 -28.75 -10.07 -9.75
C GLN A 519 -28.16 -8.66 -9.98
N GLY A 520 -28.22 -7.81 -8.96
CA GLY A 520 -27.81 -6.41 -9.01
C GLY A 520 -26.64 -6.09 -8.07
N PRO A 521 -25.91 -4.98 -8.29
CA PRO A 521 -24.78 -4.63 -7.44
C PRO A 521 -25.19 -4.42 -5.97
N VAL A 522 -26.38 -3.87 -5.69
CA VAL A 522 -26.85 -3.63 -4.32
C VAL A 522 -26.94 -4.92 -3.51
N GLU A 523 -27.60 -5.96 -4.05
CA GLU A 523 -27.77 -7.22 -3.31
C GLU A 523 -26.44 -7.96 -3.15
N ARG A 524 -25.60 -7.94 -4.20
CA ARG A 524 -24.28 -8.58 -4.15
C ARG A 524 -23.41 -7.95 -3.08
N PHE A 525 -23.25 -6.62 -3.09
CA PHE A 525 -22.49 -5.93 -2.04
C PHE A 525 -23.06 -6.22 -0.65
N PHE A 526 -24.39 -6.20 -0.49
CA PHE A 526 -25.02 -6.49 0.79
C PHE A 526 -24.69 -7.89 1.32
N ARG A 527 -24.87 -8.93 0.50
CA ARG A 527 -24.52 -10.32 0.87
C ARG A 527 -23.03 -10.44 1.17
N ASP A 528 -22.19 -9.85 0.33
CA ASP A 528 -20.74 -9.94 0.41
C ASP A 528 -20.21 -9.27 1.67
N ILE A 529 -20.67 -8.08 2.03
CA ILE A 529 -20.32 -7.40 3.30
C ILE A 529 -20.60 -8.31 4.50
N HIS A 530 -21.76 -8.99 4.52
CA HIS A 530 -22.09 -9.93 5.59
C HIS A 530 -21.21 -11.18 5.56
N GLY A 531 -20.91 -11.71 4.37
CA GLY A 531 -19.98 -12.82 4.18
C GLY A 531 -18.58 -12.51 4.70
N MET A 532 -18.02 -11.37 4.32
CA MET A 532 -16.72 -10.91 4.77
C MET A 532 -16.69 -10.72 6.29
N ALA A 533 -17.72 -10.08 6.86
CA ALA A 533 -17.81 -9.84 8.30
C ALA A 533 -17.93 -11.13 9.14
N SER A 534 -18.37 -12.24 8.55
CA SER A 534 -18.42 -13.54 9.23
C SER A 534 -17.04 -14.18 9.49
N HIS A 535 -15.96 -13.60 8.94
CA HIS A 535 -14.62 -14.10 9.17
C HIS A 535 -14.26 -14.11 10.66
N PHE A 536 -13.54 -15.14 11.14
CA PHE A 536 -13.24 -15.28 12.58
C PHE A 536 -12.40 -14.11 13.12
N LEU A 537 -11.59 -13.46 12.26
CA LEU A 537 -10.88 -12.24 12.61
C LEU A 537 -11.79 -11.01 12.76
N LEU A 538 -13.10 -11.11 12.59
CA LEU A 538 -14.01 -9.96 12.66
C LEU A 538 -15.14 -10.15 13.67
N GLN A 539 -15.05 -11.19 14.50
CA GLN A 539 -16.02 -11.46 15.58
C GLN A 539 -15.85 -10.44 16.71
N ALA A 540 -16.87 -9.61 16.87
CA ALA A 540 -16.91 -8.46 17.75
C ALA A 540 -16.87 -8.83 19.23
N GLU A 541 -17.58 -9.89 19.59
CA GLU A 541 -17.71 -10.39 20.94
C GLU A 541 -16.34 -10.87 21.44
N VAL A 542 -15.61 -11.60 20.60
CA VAL A 542 -14.25 -12.06 20.89
C VAL A 542 -13.30 -10.88 21.05
N GLY A 543 -13.29 -9.94 20.11
CA GLY A 543 -12.44 -8.75 20.20
C GLY A 543 -12.73 -7.91 21.45
N GLY A 544 -14.01 -7.68 21.73
CA GLY A 544 -14.47 -6.91 22.89
C GLY A 544 -14.17 -7.58 24.22
N GLU A 545 -14.34 -8.90 24.33
CA GLU A 545 -13.97 -9.66 25.53
C GLU A 545 -12.47 -9.54 25.83
N LEU A 546 -11.62 -9.75 24.81
CA LEU A 546 -10.17 -9.70 24.97
C LEU A 546 -9.69 -8.31 25.38
N TYR A 547 -10.21 -7.26 24.72
CA TYR A 547 -9.86 -5.89 25.09
C TYR A 547 -10.39 -5.52 26.47
N GLY A 548 -11.65 -5.86 26.78
CA GLY A 548 -12.25 -5.63 28.09
C GLY A 548 -11.45 -6.27 29.22
N LYS A 549 -10.99 -7.52 29.05
CA LYS A 549 -10.11 -8.19 30.03
C LYS A 549 -8.82 -7.41 30.27
N THR A 550 -8.17 -6.92 29.22
CA THR A 550 -6.94 -6.13 29.38
C THR A 550 -7.17 -4.82 30.12
N LEU A 551 -8.32 -4.15 29.93
CA LEU A 551 -8.67 -2.93 30.66
C LEU A 551 -8.88 -3.15 32.16
N TYR A 552 -9.30 -4.35 32.56
CA TYR A 552 -9.37 -4.77 33.97
C TYR A 552 -8.04 -5.34 34.51
N GLY A 553 -6.98 -5.40 33.70
CA GLY A 553 -5.70 -6.00 34.08
C GLY A 553 -5.75 -7.52 34.24
N LEU A 554 -6.72 -8.20 33.60
CA LEU A 554 -6.86 -9.64 33.66
C LEU A 554 -5.94 -10.34 32.64
N GLU A 555 -5.41 -11.50 33.01
CA GLU A 555 -4.60 -12.32 32.11
C GLU A 555 -5.43 -12.89 30.95
N LEU A 556 -4.85 -12.90 29.76
CA LEU A 556 -5.43 -13.52 28.58
C LEU A 556 -4.93 -14.97 28.43
N PRO A 557 -5.74 -15.87 27.86
CA PRO A 557 -5.30 -17.22 27.53
C PRO A 557 -4.02 -17.21 26.67
N PRO A 558 -3.04 -18.11 26.90
CA PRO A 558 -1.78 -18.16 26.14
C PRO A 558 -1.98 -18.36 24.63
N THR A 559 -3.11 -18.93 24.22
CA THR A 559 -3.47 -19.20 22.83
C THR A 559 -4.17 -18.02 22.14
N THR A 560 -4.34 -16.89 22.82
CA THR A 560 -5.04 -15.71 22.30
C THR A 560 -4.27 -15.12 21.12
N ARG A 561 -4.98 -14.95 19.99
CA ARG A 561 -4.45 -14.29 18.79
C ARG A 561 -4.76 -12.80 18.85
N LEU A 562 -3.83 -12.02 19.40
CA LEU A 562 -3.86 -10.55 19.41
C LEU A 562 -3.05 -9.96 18.27
#